data_AF-Q46IY5-F1
#
_entry.id   AF-Q46IY5-F1
#
_cell.length_a   1.000
_cell.length_b   1.000
_cell.length_c   1.000
_cell.angle_alpha   90.00
_cell.angle_beta   90.00
_cell.angle_gamma   90.00
#
_symmetry.space_group_name_H-M   'P 1'
#
loop_
_entity.id
_entity.type
_entity.pdbx_description
1 polymer ?
#
loop_
_entity_poly.entity_id
_entity_poly.type
_entity_poly.pdbx_seq_one_letter_code
_entity_poly.pdbx_strand_id
1 'polypeptide(L)'
;MYLSPQEKDKLLVVTAALLAERRLNRGLKLNHPEAVAWLSFQVLEGARDGKSVSTLMNEGTTWLTKEQVMEGVPELIHEVQIEAVFPDGTKLVTLHNPIS
;
A
#
# COMPACT_ATOMS: atom_id res chain seq x y z
N MET A 1 18.60 13.21 -10.72
CA MET A 1 18.29 11.77 -10.61
C MET A 1 17.88 11.27 -11.99
N TYR A 2 18.47 10.16 -12.46
CA TYR A 2 18.07 9.50 -13.69
C TYR A 2 17.16 8.33 -13.32
N LEU A 3 15.88 8.64 -13.08
CA LEU A 3 14.89 7.63 -12.68
C LEU A 3 14.44 6.82 -13.89
N SER A 4 14.48 5.51 -13.76
CA SER A 4 13.82 4.57 -14.65
C SER A 4 12.30 4.84 -14.69
N PRO A 5 11.60 4.40 -15.75
CA PRO A 5 10.14 4.50 -15.80
C PRO A 5 9.45 3.88 -14.57
N GLN A 6 9.92 2.71 -14.12
CA GLN A 6 9.35 2.02 -12.96
C GLN A 6 9.53 2.82 -11.66
N GLU A 7 10.67 3.47 -11.45
CA GLU A 7 10.87 4.34 -10.28
C GLU A 7 9.95 5.56 -10.32
N LYS A 8 9.70 6.13 -11.51
CA LYS A 8 8.74 7.23 -11.66
C LYS A 8 7.31 6.76 -11.34
N ASP A 9 6.92 5.57 -11.78
CA ASP A 9 5.62 5.00 -11.47
C ASP A 9 5.44 4.78 -9.96
N LYS A 10 6.48 4.27 -9.27
CA LYS A 10 6.46 4.15 -7.80
C LYS A 10 6.31 5.52 -7.11
N LEU A 11 6.94 6.58 -7.63
CA LEU A 11 6.73 7.94 -7.11
C LEU A 11 5.29 8.44 -7.30
N LEU A 12 4.61 8.05 -8.38
CA LEU A 12 3.20 8.36 -8.57
C LEU A 12 2.32 7.63 -7.53
N VAL A 13 2.62 6.36 -7.24
CA VAL A 13 1.95 5.59 -6.17
C VAL A 13 2.13 6.27 -4.81
N VAL A 14 3.37 6.67 -4.47
CA VAL A 14 3.65 7.42 -3.24
C VAL A 14 2.84 8.72 -3.18
N THR A 15 2.76 9.45 -4.29
CA THR A 15 1.99 10.70 -4.34
C THR A 15 0.49 10.46 -4.10
N ALA A 16 -0.08 9.42 -4.71
CA ALA A 16 -1.46 9.01 -4.49
C ALA A 16 -1.71 8.57 -3.03
N ALA A 17 -0.78 7.81 -2.45
CA ALA A 17 -0.85 7.36 -1.06
C ALA A 17 -0.80 8.51 -0.06
N LEU A 18 0.09 9.49 -0.26
CA LEU A 18 0.16 10.69 0.59
C LEU A 18 -1.11 11.55 0.48
N LEU A 19 -1.73 11.60 -0.71
CA LEU A 19 -3.03 12.24 -0.87
C LEU A 19 -4.14 11.49 -0.12
N ALA A 20 -4.15 10.16 -0.21
CA ALA A 20 -5.08 9.29 0.52
C ALA A 20 -4.90 9.44 2.04
N GLU A 21 -3.66 9.40 2.54
CA GLU A 21 -3.36 9.60 3.96
C GLU A 21 -3.87 10.95 4.48
N ARG A 22 -3.66 12.04 3.73
CA ARG A 22 -4.21 13.36 4.09
C ARG A 22 -5.73 13.42 4.07
N ARG A 23 -6.41 12.55 3.31
CA ARG A 23 -7.87 12.41 3.32
C ARG A 23 -8.33 11.62 4.55
N LEU A 24 -7.66 10.51 4.84
CA LEU A 24 -7.93 9.67 6.01
C LEU A 24 -7.73 10.45 7.31
N ASN A 25 -6.63 11.19 7.43
CA ASN A 25 -6.30 11.97 8.63
C ASN A 25 -7.28 13.11 8.94
N ARG A 26 -8.10 13.53 7.95
CA ARG A 26 -9.19 14.50 8.17
C ARG A 26 -10.57 13.84 8.30
N GLY A 27 -10.61 12.52 8.47
CA GLY A 27 -11.84 11.75 8.71
C GLY A 27 -12.60 11.35 7.46
N LEU A 28 -12.03 11.47 6.25
CA LEU A 28 -12.67 10.92 5.05
C LEU A 28 -12.37 9.42 4.94
N LYS A 29 -13.43 8.65 4.66
CA LYS A 29 -13.31 7.24 4.28
C LYS A 29 -12.65 7.12 2.91
N LEU A 30 -11.65 6.25 2.78
CA LEU A 30 -10.95 6.02 1.53
C LEU A 30 -11.81 5.27 0.52
N ASN A 31 -11.72 5.63 -0.74
CA ASN A 31 -12.25 4.84 -1.85
C ASN A 31 -11.25 3.74 -2.29
N HIS A 32 -11.63 2.96 -3.31
CA HIS A 32 -10.81 1.87 -3.83
C HIS A 32 -9.37 2.27 -4.22
N PRO A 33 -9.12 3.22 -5.15
CA PRO A 33 -7.75 3.57 -5.52
C PRO A 33 -6.94 4.21 -4.38
N GLU A 34 -7.59 4.95 -3.48
CA GLU A 34 -6.93 5.51 -2.31
C GLU A 34 -6.45 4.43 -1.34
N ALA A 35 -7.28 3.41 -1.06
CA ALA A 35 -6.92 2.29 -0.21
C ALA A 35 -5.77 1.46 -0.82
N VAL A 36 -5.84 1.15 -2.12
CA VAL A 36 -4.77 0.41 -2.83
C VAL A 36 -3.46 1.18 -2.80
N ALA A 37 -3.48 2.49 -3.08
CA ALA A 37 -2.28 3.32 -3.06
C ALA A 37 -1.69 3.41 -1.65
N TRP A 38 -2.52 3.61 -0.64
CA TRP A 38 -2.08 3.71 0.75
C TRP A 38 -1.45 2.40 1.25
N LEU A 39 -2.08 1.25 1.01
CA LEU A 39 -1.53 -0.06 1.35
C LEU A 39 -0.21 -0.34 0.60
N SER A 40 -0.17 -0.02 -0.70
CA SER A 40 1.03 -0.16 -1.52
C SER A 40 2.19 0.66 -0.95
N PHE A 41 1.93 1.87 -0.48
CA PHE A 41 2.94 2.73 0.14
C PHE A 41 3.47 2.14 1.45
N GLN A 42 2.61 1.59 2.31
CA GLN A 42 3.06 0.92 3.54
C GLN A 42 4.00 -0.26 3.25
N VAL A 43 3.74 -1.02 2.18
CA VAL A 43 4.65 -2.09 1.74
C VAL A 43 6.00 -1.52 1.27
N LEU A 44 6.00 -0.47 0.46
CA LEU A 44 7.24 0.15 -0.05
C LEU A 44 8.13 0.65 1.09
N GLU A 45 7.55 1.36 2.06
CA GLU A 45 8.29 1.90 3.20
C GLU A 45 8.74 0.78 4.14
N GLY A 46 7.89 -0.23 4.38
CA GLY A 46 8.27 -1.38 5.19
C GLY A 46 9.42 -2.19 4.59
N ALA A 47 9.46 -2.34 3.26
CA ALA A 47 10.59 -2.94 2.57
C ALA A 47 11.85 -2.07 2.70
N ARG A 48 11.70 -0.75 2.62
CA ARG A 48 12.79 0.23 2.81
C ARG A 48 13.36 0.20 4.23
N ASP A 49 12.53 -0.06 5.22
CA ASP A 49 12.88 -0.27 6.64
C ASP A 49 13.56 -1.63 6.88
N GLY A 50 13.60 -2.51 5.88
CA GLY A 50 14.24 -3.82 5.97
C GLY A 50 13.36 -4.91 6.60
N LYS A 51 12.04 -4.69 6.69
CA LYS A 51 11.11 -5.77 7.07
C LYS A 51 11.17 -6.90 6.05
N SER A 52 10.87 -8.11 6.48
CA SER A 52 10.78 -9.26 5.57
C SER A 52 9.46 -9.23 4.78
N VAL A 53 9.44 -9.89 3.61
CA VAL A 53 8.21 -10.05 2.82
C VAL A 53 7.08 -10.67 3.65
N SER A 54 7.36 -11.72 4.41
CA SER A 54 6.36 -12.39 5.24
C SER A 54 5.84 -11.50 6.36
N THR A 55 6.70 -10.67 6.96
CA THR A 55 6.27 -9.65 7.95
C THR A 55 5.25 -8.70 7.33
N LEU A 56 5.55 -8.15 6.15
CA LEU A 56 4.65 -7.21 5.46
C LEU A 56 3.34 -7.87 5.03
N MET A 57 3.38 -9.12 4.56
CA MET A 57 2.17 -9.87 4.21
C MET A 57 1.25 -10.08 5.41
N ASN A 58 1.81 -10.37 6.58
CA ASN A 58 1.04 -10.58 7.80
C ASN A 58 0.49 -9.27 8.36
N GLU A 59 1.36 -8.26 8.55
CA GLU A 59 0.99 -6.95 9.09
C GLU A 59 0.01 -6.20 8.17
N GLY A 60 0.14 -6.39 6.86
CA GLY A 60 -0.67 -5.69 5.85
C GLY A 60 -2.18 -5.87 5.97
N THR A 61 -2.63 -6.95 6.62
CA THR A 61 -4.05 -7.22 6.90
C THR A 61 -4.64 -6.36 8.02
N THR A 62 -3.79 -5.66 8.77
CA THR A 62 -4.16 -4.90 9.97
C THR A 62 -4.04 -3.39 9.79
N TRP A 63 -3.50 -2.93 8.66
CA TRP A 63 -3.18 -1.50 8.50
C TRP A 63 -4.40 -0.62 8.19
N LEU A 64 -5.43 -1.19 7.55
CA LEU A 64 -6.62 -0.46 7.15
C LEU A 64 -7.86 -1.25 7.58
N THR A 65 -8.76 -0.61 8.32
CA THR A 65 -10.01 -1.25 8.78
C THR A 65 -11.20 -0.89 7.89
N LYS A 66 -12.27 -1.67 7.97
CA LYS A 66 -13.54 -1.41 7.26
C LYS A 66 -14.12 -0.03 7.55
N GLU A 67 -13.90 0.53 8.74
CA GLU A 67 -14.40 1.85 9.11
C GLU A 67 -13.66 2.98 8.39
N GLN A 68 -12.41 2.73 7.97
CA GLN A 68 -11.54 3.71 7.30
C GLN A 68 -11.80 3.79 5.79
N VAL A 69 -12.62 2.90 5.24
CA VAL A 69 -12.94 2.85 3.81
C VAL A 69 -14.44 2.98 3.55
N MET A 70 -14.79 3.32 2.31
CA MET A 70 -16.18 3.35 1.85
C MET A 70 -16.78 1.93 1.80
N GLU A 71 -18.10 1.85 1.88
CA GLU A 71 -18.83 0.57 1.76
C GLU A 71 -18.50 -0.12 0.42
N GLY A 72 -18.33 -1.45 0.46
CA GLY A 72 -17.98 -2.27 -0.71
C GLY A 72 -16.50 -2.26 -1.07
N VAL A 73 -15.70 -1.31 -0.57
CA VAL A 73 -14.25 -1.28 -0.85
C VAL A 73 -13.49 -2.51 -0.33
N PRO A 74 -13.72 -3.00 0.91
CA PRO A 74 -13.06 -4.21 1.39
C PRO A 74 -13.30 -5.42 0.48
N GLU A 75 -14.53 -5.57 -0.03
CA GLU A 75 -14.94 -6.68 -0.88
C GLU A 75 -14.38 -6.56 -2.31
N LEU A 76 -14.05 -5.34 -2.76
CA LEU A 76 -13.43 -5.11 -4.08
C LEU A 76 -11.91 -5.35 -4.06
N ILE A 77 -11.24 -5.20 -2.91
CA ILE A 77 -9.79 -5.33 -2.79
C ILE A 77 -9.44 -6.74 -2.28
N HIS A 78 -9.47 -7.72 -3.18
CA HIS A 78 -9.07 -9.10 -2.87
C HIS A 78 -7.58 -9.25 -2.63
N GLU A 79 -6.77 -8.51 -3.39
CA GLU A 79 -5.33 -8.45 -3.21
C GLU A 79 -4.75 -7.10 -3.60
N VAL A 80 -3.64 -6.75 -2.96
CA VAL A 80 -2.77 -5.65 -3.38
C VAL A 80 -1.39 -6.24 -3.62
N GLN A 81 -0.89 -6.07 -4.85
CA GLN A 81 0.42 -6.56 -5.26
C GLN A 81 1.34 -5.39 -5.62
N ILE A 82 2.53 -5.37 -5.03
CA ILE A 82 3.55 -4.37 -5.37
C ILE A 82 4.96 -4.94 -5.25
N GLU A 83 5.82 -4.61 -6.21
CA GLU A 83 7.24 -4.89 -6.14
C GLU A 83 7.96 -3.82 -5.31
N ALA A 84 8.60 -4.25 -4.23
CA ALA A 84 9.41 -3.39 -3.37
C ALA A 84 10.87 -3.83 -3.37
N VAL A 85 11.78 -2.88 -3.11
CA VAL A 85 13.22 -3.15 -3.05
C VAL A 85 13.60 -3.40 -1.59
N PHE A 86 13.92 -4.63 -1.27
CA PHE A 86 14.40 -5.06 0.04
C PHE A 86 15.93 -5.00 0.10
N PRO A 87 16.54 -5.12 1.31
CA PRO A 87 18.00 -5.20 1.44
C PRO A 87 18.65 -6.32 0.61
N ASP A 88 17.89 -7.38 0.31
CA ASP A 88 18.33 -8.54 -0.48
C ASP A 88 17.77 -8.55 -1.91
N GLY A 89 17.22 -7.44 -2.40
CA GLY A 89 16.79 -7.24 -3.79
C GLY A 89 15.29 -6.99 -3.96
N THR A 90 14.85 -6.87 -5.20
CA THR A 90 13.44 -6.63 -5.54
C THR A 90 12.61 -7.88 -5.32
N LYS A 91 11.49 -7.75 -4.61
CA LYS A 91 10.53 -8.84 -4.39
C LYS A 91 9.10 -8.34 -4.57
N LEU A 92 8.25 -9.22 -5.10
CA LEU A 92 6.80 -9.02 -5.14
C LEU A 92 6.22 -9.33 -3.76
N VAL A 93 5.42 -8.40 -3.24
CA VAL A 93 4.63 -8.59 -2.03
C VAL A 93 3.16 -8.62 -2.42
N THR A 94 2.43 -9.61 -1.91
CA THR A 94 0.99 -9.76 -2.12
C THR A 94 0.29 -9.71 -0.77
N LEU A 95 -0.57 -8.71 -0.57
CA LEU A 95 -1.46 -8.64 0.57
C LEU A 95 -2.80 -9.24 0.18
N HIS A 96 -3.25 -10.29 0.85
CA HIS A 96 -4.54 -10.94 0.59
C HIS A 96 -5.61 -10.40 1.55
N ASN A 97 -6.76 -9.99 1.02
CA ASN A 97 -7.87 -9.36 1.74
C ASN A 97 -7.38 -8.36 2.81
N PRO A 98 -6.63 -7.31 2.41
CA PRO A 98 -5.88 -6.49 3.35
C PRO A 98 -6.73 -5.59 4.26
N ILE A 99 -8.05 -5.53 4.04
CA ILE A 99 -8.95 -4.65 4.79
C ILE A 99 -9.87 -5.51 5.64
N SER A 100 -9.68 -5.45 6.97
CA SER A 100 -10.44 -6.23 7.96
C SER A 100 -11.48 -5.43 8.72
#